data_AF-A0A8E0FJW0-F1
#
_entry.id   AF-A0A8E0FJW0-F1
#
_cell.length_a   1.000
_cell.length_b   1.000
_cell.length_c   1.000
_cell.angle_alpha   90.00
_cell.angle_beta   90.00
_cell.angle_gamma   90.00
#
_symmetry.space_group_name_H-M   'P 1'
#
loop_
_entity.id
_entity.type
_entity.pdbx_description
1 polymer ?
#
loop_
_entity_poly.entity_id
_entity_poly.type
_entity_poly.pdbx_seq_one_letter_code
_entity_poly.pdbx_strand_id
1 'polypeptide(L)' 'MILLQLSSAQGPEECCLAVKKALDRLIKEAARQDVAVTVLETETGRYSDTLRSALVSLDGDNAWALSESW' A
#
# COMPACT_ATOMS: atom_id res chain seq x y z
N MET A 1 15.27 -0.24 3.48
CA MET A 1 14.25 -1.11 2.90
C MET A 1 13.38 -1.76 3.96
N ILE A 2 12.09 -1.45 3.93
CA ILE A 2 11.02 -2.09 4.72
C ILE A 2 9.98 -2.63 3.74
N LEU A 3 9.39 -3.77 4.05
CA LEU A 3 8.29 -4.33 3.26
C LEU A 3 6.97 -4.08 3.99
N LEU A 4 5.99 -3.51 3.30
CA LEU A 4 4.66 -3.24 3.83
C LEU A 4 3.62 -3.92 2.94
N GLN A 5 2.71 -4.69 3.56
CA GLN A 5 1.63 -5.37 2.87
C GLN A 5 0.29 -4.75 3.24
N LEU A 6 -0.43 -4.28 2.22
CA LEU A 6 -1.83 -3.87 2.33
C LEU A 6 -2.70 -5.03 1.84
N SER A 7 -3.70 -5.45 2.61
CA SER A 7 -4.59 -6.56 2.23
C SER A 7 -6.01 -6.31 2.70
N SER A 8 -6.98 -6.71 1.87
CA SER A 8 -8.39 -6.72 2.21
C SER A 8 -8.76 -7.87 3.15
N ALA A 9 -7.80 -8.78 3.44
CA ALA A 9 -7.99 -9.99 4.23
C ALA A 9 -9.22 -10.80 3.75
N GLN A 10 -10.13 -11.13 4.67
CA GLN A 10 -11.41 -11.82 4.39
C GLN A 10 -12.56 -10.84 4.15
N GLY A 11 -12.26 -9.55 3.99
CA GLY A 11 -13.27 -8.51 3.81
C GLY A 11 -14.01 -8.64 2.46
N PRO A 12 -15.24 -8.11 2.40
CA PRO A 12 -16.01 -8.01 1.16
C PRO A 12 -15.35 -7.09 0.11
N GLU A 13 -15.92 -6.98 -1.07
CA GLU A 13 -15.29 -6.30 -2.23
C GLU A 13 -15.02 -4.80 -1.99
N GLU A 14 -15.76 -4.13 -1.10
CA GLU A 14 -15.44 -2.75 -0.70
C GLU A 14 -14.07 -2.65 0.00
N CYS A 15 -13.62 -3.71 0.67
CA CYS A 15 -12.29 -3.77 1.25
C CYS A 15 -11.21 -3.82 0.15
N CYS A 16 -11.47 -4.45 -0.99
CA CYS A 16 -10.54 -4.44 -2.13
C CYS A 16 -10.36 -3.01 -2.70
N LEU A 17 -11.45 -2.23 -2.74
CA LEU A 17 -11.37 -0.81 -3.10
C LEU A 17 -10.59 -0.01 -2.04
N ALA A 18 -10.77 -0.35 -0.75
CA ALA A 18 -10.04 0.29 0.34
C ALA A 18 -8.54 0.07 0.23
N VAL A 19 -8.06 -1.14 -0.13
CA VAL A 19 -6.63 -1.42 -0.37
C VAL A 19 -6.07 -0.54 -1.48
N LYS A 20 -6.79 -0.41 -2.61
CA LYS A 20 -6.34 0.47 -3.71
C LYS A 20 -6.21 1.93 -3.24
N LYS A 21 -7.21 2.42 -2.51
CA LYS A 21 -7.20 3.79 -1.97
C LYS A 21 -6.12 3.99 -0.91
N ALA A 22 -5.88 2.97 -0.07
CA ALA A 22 -4.82 2.96 0.92
C ALA A 22 -3.44 3.06 0.25
N LEU A 23 -3.20 2.25 -0.79
CA LEU A 23 -1.96 2.31 -1.57
C LEU A 23 -1.75 3.71 -2.18
N ASP A 24 -2.77 4.27 -2.83
CA ASP A 24 -2.69 5.62 -3.41
C ASP A 24 -2.40 6.69 -2.35
N ARG A 25 -2.96 6.51 -1.14
CA ARG A 25 -2.77 7.42 -0.02
C ARG A 25 -1.37 7.29 0.58
N LEU A 26 -0.84 6.08 0.70
CA LEU A 26 0.51 5.77 1.15
C LEU A 26 1.55 6.39 0.20
N ILE A 27 1.41 6.19 -1.12
CA ILE A 27 2.33 6.76 -2.12
C ILE A 27 2.40 8.29 -1.99
N LYS A 28 1.24 8.95 -1.84
CA LYS A 28 1.17 10.40 -1.66
C LYS A 28 1.80 10.88 -0.35
N GLU A 29 1.79 10.05 0.68
CA GLU A 29 2.35 10.37 1.99
C GLU A 29 3.85 10.18 2.01
N ALA A 30 4.32 9.07 1.44
CA ALA A 30 5.71 8.74 1.24
C ALA A 30 6.43 9.85 0.45
N ALA A 31 5.81 10.33 -0.64
CA ALA A 31 6.35 11.43 -1.44
C ALA A 31 6.50 12.74 -0.65
N ARG A 32 5.70 13.00 0.40
CA ARG A 32 5.85 14.20 1.25
C ARG A 32 6.94 14.04 2.32
N GLN A 33 7.39 12.81 2.56
CA GLN A 33 8.39 12.47 3.58
C GLN A 33 9.70 12.00 2.96
N ASP A 34 9.88 12.21 1.65
CA ASP A 34 11.03 11.74 0.87
C ASP A 34 11.30 10.22 1.02
N VAL A 35 10.22 9.44 1.10
CA VAL A 35 10.26 7.97 1.09
C VAL A 35 9.89 7.46 -0.31
N ALA A 36 10.79 6.68 -0.90
CA ALA A 36 10.54 5.98 -2.14
C ALA A 36 9.64 4.76 -1.91
N VAL A 37 8.62 4.60 -2.74
CA VAL A 37 7.71 3.45 -2.73
C VAL A 37 7.89 2.68 -4.03
N THR A 38 8.20 1.39 -3.93
CA THR A 38 8.20 0.49 -5.09
C THR A 38 7.12 -0.56 -4.90
N VAL A 39 6.20 -0.67 -5.84
CA VAL A 39 5.21 -1.76 -5.85
C VAL A 39 5.90 -3.02 -6.35
N LEU A 40 5.98 -4.03 -5.48
CA LEU A 40 6.62 -5.30 -5.78
C LEU A 40 5.63 -6.31 -6.35
N GLU A 41 4.45 -6.37 -5.75
CA GLU A 41 3.39 -7.29 -6.14
C GLU A 41 2.01 -6.68 -5.89
N THR A 42 1.05 -7.04 -6.72
CA THR A 42 -0.37 -6.70 -6.52
C THR A 42 -1.25 -7.88 -6.88
N GLU A 43 -2.28 -8.10 -6.08
CA GLU A 43 -3.37 -9.01 -6.41
C GLU A 43 -4.62 -8.18 -6.70
N THR A 44 -5.21 -8.35 -7.88
CA THR A 44 -6.41 -7.61 -8.29
C THR A 44 -7.66 -8.12 -7.57
N GLY A 45 -8.57 -7.22 -7.21
CA GLY A 45 -9.90 -7.58 -6.75
C GLY A 45 -10.82 -8.02 -7.89
N ARG A 46 -12.08 -8.36 -7.57
CA ARG A 46 -13.06 -8.84 -8.56
C ARG A 46 -13.48 -7.78 -9.57
N TYR A 47 -13.55 -6.52 -9.11
CA TYR A 47 -13.95 -5.38 -9.93
C TYR A 47 -12.72 -4.61 -10.43
N SER A 48 -12.88 -3.94 -11.57
CA SER A 48 -11.85 -3.06 -12.12
C SER A 48 -11.41 -2.00 -11.10
N ASP A 49 -10.11 -1.70 -11.08
CA ASP A 49 -9.51 -0.69 -10.19
C ASP A 49 -9.67 -1.00 -8.68
N THR A 50 -9.74 -2.28 -8.33
CA THR A 50 -9.68 -2.75 -6.94
C THR A 50 -8.52 -3.71 -6.74
N LEU A 51 -7.98 -3.77 -5.53
CA LEU A 51 -6.86 -4.64 -5.17
C LEU A 51 -7.23 -5.50 -3.97
N ARG A 52 -7.05 -6.82 -4.06
CA ARG A 52 -7.12 -7.69 -2.87
C ARG A 52 -5.92 -7.45 -1.98
N SER A 53 -4.74 -7.30 -2.57
CA SER A 53 -3.50 -7.03 -1.85
C SER A 53 -2.49 -6.25 -2.67
N ALA A 54 -1.57 -5.57 -1.98
CA ALA A 54 -0.39 -4.95 -2.57
C ALA A 54 0.79 -5.08 -1.61
N LEU A 55 1.92 -5.56 -2.11
CA LEU A 55 3.19 -5.57 -1.41
C LEU A 55 4.07 -4.47 -1.97
N VAL A 56 4.56 -3.59 -1.10
CA VAL A 56 5.45 -2.49 -1.47
C VAL A 56 6.74 -2.53 -0.67
N SER A 57 7.83 -2.07 -1.27
CA SER A 57 9.03 -1.67 -0.54
C SER A 57 9.00 -0.17 -0.24
N LEU A 58 9.41 0.19 0.96
CA LEU A 58 9.65 1.56 1.41
C LEU A 58 11.15 1.74 1.62
N ASP A 59 11.71 2.78 1.01
CA ASP A 59 13.14 3.12 1.09
C ASP A 59 13.34 4.61 1.34
N GLY A 60 14.31 4.94 2.20
CA GLY A 60 14.59 6.30 2.67
C GLY A 60 14.69 6.36 4.19
N ASP A 61 15.24 7.45 4.70
CA ASP A 61 15.51 7.62 6.14
C ASP A 61 14.23 7.60 6.99
N ASN A 62 13.12 8.11 6.42
CA ASN A 62 11.81 8.15 7.07
C ASN A 62 10.96 6.89 6.82
N ALA A 63 11.48 5.88 6.10
CA ALA A 63 10.70 4.68 5.74
C ALA A 63 10.14 3.95 6.96
N TRP A 64 10.94 3.87 8.05
CA TRP A 64 10.53 3.23 9.31
C TRP A 64 9.42 4.00 10.02
N ALA A 65 9.57 5.31 10.15
CA ALA A 65 8.55 6.15 10.79
C ALA A 65 7.23 6.10 10.01
N LEU A 66 7.30 6.10 8.68
CA LEU A 66 6.13 5.93 7.84
C LEU A 66 5.49 4.55 8.04
N SER A 67 6.26 3.46 8.02
CA SER A 67 5.69 2.11 8.18
C SER A 67 5.02 1.90 9.53
N GLU A 68 5.52 2.48 10.61
CA GLU A 68 4.91 2.36 11.94
C GLU A 68 3.58 3.11 12.07
N SER A 69 3.33 4.11 11.20
CA SER A 69 2.09 4.87 11.19
C SER A 69 0.96 4.23 10.37
N TRP A 70 1.27 3.14 9.65
CA TRP A 70 0.38 2.42 8.74
C TRP A 70 0.03 1.03 9.27
#